data_AF-A0A970CN50-F1
#
_entry.id   AF-A0A970CN50-F1
#
_cell.length_a   1.000
_cell.length_b   1.000
_cell.length_c   1.000
_cell.angle_alpha   90.00
_cell.angle_beta   90.00
_cell.angle_gamma   90.00
#
_symmetry.space_group_name_H-M   'P 1'
#
loop_
_entity.id
_entity.type
_entity.pdbx_description
1 polymer ?
#
loop_
_entity_poly.entity_id
_entity_poly.type
_entity_poly.pdbx_seq_one_letter_code
_entity_poly.pdbx_strand_id
1 'polypeptide(L)'
;MNELLIKQYINRLTHQDIDAFAKQYGLVLKENEIEIIYDCIKNNWRTILYGNPRNVLNELKQELEPITYNKLEQLYIYFKEKLKYYL
;
A
#
# COMPACT_ATOMS: atom_id res chain seq x y z
N MET A 1 -21.10 -3.31 1.21
CA MET A 1 -21.09 -1.97 0.57
C MET A 1 -19.66 -1.46 0.41
N ASN A 2 -18.87 -1.41 1.48
CA ASN A 2 -17.50 -0.83 1.46
C ASN A 2 -16.52 -1.56 0.53
N GLU A 3 -16.53 -2.89 0.48
CA GLU A 3 -15.61 -3.68 -0.35
C GLU A 3 -15.75 -3.38 -1.86
N LEU A 4 -16.99 -3.14 -2.36
CA LEU A 4 -17.23 -2.80 -3.76
C LEU A 4 -16.66 -1.42 -4.12
N LEU A 5 -16.82 -0.45 -3.22
CA LEU A 5 -16.27 0.90 -3.39
C LEU A 5 -14.74 0.86 -3.37
N ILE A 6 -14.15 0.10 -2.44
CA ILE A 6 -12.70 -0.11 -2.37
C ILE A 6 -12.20 -0.77 -3.65
N LYS A 7 -12.84 -1.84 -4.12
CA LYS A 7 -12.47 -2.51 -5.37
C LYS A 7 -12.53 -1.56 -6.57
N GLN A 8 -13.57 -0.74 -6.67
CA GLN A 8 -13.68 0.26 -7.74
C GLN A 8 -12.57 1.31 -7.67
N TYR A 9 -12.21 1.75 -6.46
CA TYR A 9 -11.09 2.66 -6.26
C TYR A 9 -9.76 2.03 -6.68
N ILE A 10 -9.47 0.80 -6.23
CA ILE A 10 -8.26 0.05 -6.59
C ILE A 10 -8.17 -0.15 -8.11
N ASN A 11 -9.29 -0.41 -8.79
CA ASN A 11 -9.30 -0.55 -10.24
C ASN A 11 -8.87 0.74 -10.97
N ARG A 12 -9.23 1.90 -10.42
CA ARG A 12 -8.92 3.23 -10.97
C ARG A 12 -7.56 3.78 -10.51
N LEU A 13 -6.94 3.15 -9.52
CA LEU A 13 -5.64 3.55 -8.99
C LEU A 13 -4.60 3.61 -10.12
N THR A 14 -3.79 4.67 -10.12
CA THR A 14 -2.69 4.88 -11.05
C THR A 14 -1.35 4.94 -10.32
N HIS A 15 -0.25 4.76 -11.05
CA HIS A 15 1.12 4.94 -10.53
C HIS A 15 1.33 6.36 -9.97
N GLN A 16 0.72 7.37 -10.60
CA GLN A 16 0.80 8.76 -10.16
C GLN A 16 0.13 8.98 -8.80
N ASP A 17 -0.97 8.28 -8.51
CA ASP A 17 -1.63 8.37 -7.20
C ASP A 17 -0.73 7.84 -6.08
N ILE A 18 0.02 6.76 -6.34
CA ILE A 18 0.97 6.18 -5.40
C ILE A 18 2.14 7.13 -5.16
N ASP A 19 2.73 7.67 -6.22
CA ASP A 19 3.81 8.64 -6.14
C ASP A 19 3.39 9.93 -5.43
N ALA A 20 2.22 10.47 -5.76
CA ALA A 20 1.66 11.66 -5.12
C ALA A 20 1.41 11.41 -3.62
N PHE A 21 0.88 10.24 -3.26
CA PHE A 21 0.67 9.86 -1.87
C PHE A 21 2.00 9.74 -1.11
N ALA A 22 2.99 9.06 -1.68
CA ALA A 22 4.32 8.93 -1.09
C ALA A 22 4.96 10.29 -0.82
N LYS A 23 4.88 11.22 -1.79
CA LYS A 23 5.39 12.58 -1.67
C LYS A 23 4.74 13.38 -0.54
N GLN A 24 3.44 13.21 -0.30
CA GLN A 24 2.75 13.85 0.83
C GLN A 24 3.33 13.44 2.19
N TYR A 25 3.89 12.23 2.30
CA TYR A 25 4.53 11.71 3.50
C TYR A 25 6.05 11.87 3.51
N GLY A 26 6.60 12.65 2.57
CA GLY A 26 8.03 12.92 2.45
C GLY A 26 8.85 11.75 1.91
N LEU A 27 8.23 10.82 1.19
CA LEU A 27 8.88 9.69 0.56
C LEU A 27 8.99 9.95 -0.95
N VAL A 28 10.20 9.83 -1.50
CA VAL A 28 10.44 9.86 -2.95
C VAL A 28 10.70 8.44 -3.38
N LEU A 29 9.74 7.85 -4.11
CA LEU A 29 9.84 6.51 -4.64
C LEU A 29 10.57 6.53 -5.99
N LYS A 30 11.35 5.50 -6.27
CA LYS A 30 11.86 5.23 -7.61
C LYS A 30 10.75 4.63 -8.48
N GLU A 31 10.88 4.73 -9.80
CA GLU A 31 9.87 4.22 -10.75
C GLU A 31 9.62 2.71 -10.59
N ASN A 32 10.68 1.93 -10.33
CA ASN A 32 10.56 0.50 -10.05
C ASN A 32 9.81 0.22 -8.74
N GLU A 33 10.04 1.01 -7.69
CA GLU A 33 9.34 0.85 -6.41
C GLU A 33 7.86 1.20 -6.54
N ILE A 34 7.53 2.19 -7.38
CA ILE A 34 6.13 2.56 -7.68
C ILE A 34 5.41 1.39 -8.35
N GLU A 35 6.04 0.73 -9.32
CA GLU A 35 5.47 -0.44 -10.02
C GLU A 35 5.25 -1.61 -9.06
N ILE A 36 6.25 -1.95 -8.23
CA ILE A 36 6.14 -3.02 -7.22
C ILE A 36 4.99 -2.75 -6.25
N ILE A 37 4.89 -1.52 -5.72
CA ILE A 37 3.83 -1.14 -4.78
C ILE A 37 2.45 -1.17 -5.47
N TYR A 38 2.38 -0.72 -6.73
CA TYR A 38 1.16 -0.74 -7.52
C TYR A 38 0.61 -2.15 -7.70
N ASP A 39 1.45 -3.07 -8.16
CA ASP A 39 1.07 -4.45 -8.39
C ASP A 39 0.70 -5.14 -7.08
N CYS A 40 1.46 -4.88 -6.01
CA CYS A 40 1.15 -5.39 -4.68
C CYS A 40 -0.24 -4.94 -4.22
N ILE A 41 -0.58 -3.65 -4.37
CA ILE A 41 -1.89 -3.13 -4.00
C ILE A 41 -2.98 -3.77 -4.86
N LYS A 42 -2.83 -3.81 -6.19
CA LYS A 42 -3.84 -4.35 -7.09
C LYS A 42 -4.13 -5.84 -6.85
N ASN A 43 -3.11 -6.63 -6.56
CA ASN A 43 -3.25 -8.06 -6.38
C ASN A 43 -3.64 -8.45 -4.94
N ASN A 44 -3.19 -7.68 -3.94
CA ASN A 44 -3.29 -8.07 -2.53
C ASN A 44 -4.17 -7.15 -1.65
N TRP A 45 -4.84 -6.11 -2.19
CA TRP A 45 -5.63 -5.15 -1.40
C TRP A 45 -6.60 -5.81 -0.41
N ARG A 46 -7.24 -6.92 -0.81
CA ARG A 46 -8.20 -7.62 0.05
C ARG A 46 -7.52 -8.25 1.27
N THR A 47 -6.36 -8.87 1.06
CA THR A 47 -5.54 -9.47 2.13
C THR A 47 -4.93 -8.39 3.02
N ILE A 48 -4.50 -7.27 2.45
CA ILE A 48 -3.95 -6.12 3.17
C ILE A 48 -5.00 -5.53 4.13
N LEU A 49 -6.25 -5.38 3.66
CA LEU A 49 -7.32 -4.76 4.45
C LEU A 49 -7.97 -5.73 5.44
N TYR A 50 -8.35 -6.94 4.99
CA TYR A 50 -9.19 -7.86 5.76
C TYR A 50 -8.47 -9.13 6.25
N GLY A 51 -7.32 -9.45 5.68
CA GLY A 51 -6.59 -10.69 5.95
C GLY A 51 -5.32 -10.48 6.77
N ASN A 52 -4.40 -11.45 6.64
CA ASN A 52 -3.07 -11.38 7.21
C ASN A 52 -2.07 -10.83 6.16
N PRO A 53 -1.59 -9.58 6.31
CA PRO A 53 -0.71 -8.94 5.35
C PRO A 53 0.75 -9.41 5.46
N ARG A 54 1.11 -10.25 6.44
CA ARG A 54 2.51 -10.51 6.80
C ARG A 54 3.35 -11.05 5.64
N ASN A 55 2.77 -11.93 4.82
CA ASN A 55 3.46 -12.47 3.66
C ASN A 55 3.70 -11.38 2.61
N VAL A 56 2.68 -10.57 2.34
CA VAL A 56 2.74 -9.43 1.40
C VAL A 56 3.78 -8.40 1.84
N LEU A 57 3.82 -8.07 3.13
CA LEU A 57 4.83 -7.15 3.69
C LEU A 57 6.24 -7.75 3.61
N ASN A 58 6.40 -9.05 3.86
CA ASN A 58 7.70 -9.71 3.73
C ASN A 58 8.22 -9.70 2.29
N GLU A 59 7.35 -9.89 1.29
CA GLU A 59 7.69 -9.79 -0.13
C GLU A 59 8.15 -8.37 -0.46
N LEU A 60 7.37 -7.36 -0.08
CA LEU A 60 7.75 -5.95 -0.26
C LEU A 60 9.09 -5.61 0.40
N LYS A 61 9.42 -6.23 1.55
CA LYS A 61 10.70 -6.03 2.23
C LYS A 61 11.90 -6.53 1.43
N GLN A 62 11.70 -7.55 0.60
CA GLN A 62 12.77 -8.11 -0.24
C GLN A 62 12.97 -7.31 -1.53
N GLU A 63 11.90 -6.68 -2.02
CA GLU A 63 11.91 -5.95 -3.31
C GLU A 63 12.17 -4.45 -3.16
N LEU A 64 11.83 -3.85 -2.01
CA LEU A 64 12.01 -2.42 -1.74
C LEU A 64 13.31 -2.12 -0.99
N GLU A 65 13.78 -0.89 -1.16
CA GLU A 65 14.89 -0.39 -0.35
C GLU A 65 14.51 -0.36 1.14
N PRO A 66 15.45 -0.61 2.06
CA PRO A 66 15.15 -0.65 3.50
C PRO A 66 14.48 0.63 4.03
N ILE A 67 14.87 1.79 3.50
CA ILE A 67 14.31 3.10 3.87
C ILE A 67 12.86 3.20 3.42
N THR A 68 12.59 2.82 2.17
CA THR A 68 11.25 2.80 1.57
C THR A 68 10.33 1.85 2.32
N TYR A 69 10.79 0.63 2.57
CA TYR A 69 10.04 -0.38 3.30
C TYR A 69 9.70 0.09 4.73
N ASN A 70 10.66 0.63 5.47
CA ASN A 70 10.44 1.09 6.84
C ASN A 70 9.36 2.20 6.89
N LYS A 71 9.40 3.14 5.95
CA LYS A 71 8.39 4.19 5.86
C LYS A 71 7.02 3.64 5.47
N LEU A 72 6.98 2.70 4.52
CA LEU A 72 5.75 2.02 4.11
C LEU A 72 5.11 1.27 5.28
N GLU A 73 5.89 0.51 6.05
CA GLU A 73 5.43 -0.23 7.22
C GLU A 73 4.86 0.71 8.29
N GLN A 74 5.51 1.84 8.55
CA GLN A 74 5.00 2.88 9.46
C GLN A 74 3.65 3.44 9.00
N LEU A 75 3.53 3.78 7.72
CA LEU A 75 2.27 4.27 7.15
C LEU A 75 1.18 3.21 7.23
N TYR A 76 1.51 1.95 6.90
CA TYR A 76 0.59 0.84 6.98
C TYR A 76 0.02 0.68 8.40
N ILE A 77 0.88 0.65 9.43
CA ILE A 77 0.45 0.55 10.83
C ILE A 77 -0.44 1.72 11.21
N TYR A 78 -0.02 2.95 10.90
CA TYR A 78 -0.77 4.17 11.20
C TYR A 78 -2.19 4.15 10.62
N PHE A 79 -2.34 3.76 9.35
CA PHE A 79 -3.64 3.68 8.71
C PHE A 79 -4.45 2.46 9.16
N LYS A 80 -3.81 1.32 9.43
CA LYS A 80 -4.50 0.13 9.95
C LYS A 80 -5.14 0.41 11.31
N GLU A 81 -4.44 1.12 12.19
CA GLU A 81 -4.99 1.54 13.48
C GLU A 81 -6.19 2.48 13.32
N LYS A 82 -6.10 3.46 12.41
CA LYS A 82 -7.23 4.35 12.11
C LYS A 82 -8.43 3.60 11.54
N LEU A 83 -8.19 2.67 10.64
CA LEU A 83 -9.22 1.89 9.95
C LEU A 83 -9.92 0.86 10.84
N LYS A 84 -9.33 0.50 11.99
CA LYS A 84 -9.93 -0.43 12.97
C LYS A 84 -11.35 -0.01 13.42
N TYR A 85 -11.68 1.27 13.31
CA TYR A 85 -12.99 1.81 13.67
C TYR A 85 -13.96 1.95 12.49
N TYR A 86 -13.52 1.67 11.26
CA TYR A 86 -14.28 1.90 10.02
C TYR A 86 -14.49 0.65 9.15
N LEU A 87 -13.70 -0.40 9.36
CA LEU A 87 -13.76 -1.69 8.68
C LEU A 87 -14.17 -2.80 9.65
#